data_AF-A0ABC8L7P3-F1
#
_entry.id   AF-A0ABC8L7P3-F1
#
_cell.length_a   1.000
_cell.length_b   1.000
_cell.length_c   1.000
_cell.angle_alpha   90.00
_cell.angle_beta   90.00
_cell.angle_gamma   90.00
#
_symmetry.space_group_name_H-M   'P 1'
#
loop_
_entity.id
_entity.type
_entity.pdbx_description
1 polymer ?
#
loop_
_entity_poly.entity_id
_entity_poly.type
_entity_poly.pdbx_seq_one_letter_code
_entity_poly.pdbx_strand_id
1 'polypeptide(L)'
;MAELVLLRVAKVTGGAPNKLSKMHVVRKSIAQVLTVISQKQKLALREAYKSKKFSSLGLRPKKTRAIRRRLTKHQASLKTERERRRVKCIYQLESTLLGVIFS
;
A
#
# COMPACT_ATOMS: atom_id res chain seq x y z
N MET A 1 -5.86 -25.45 16.09
CA MET A 1 -4.82 -26.31 15.47
C MET A 1 -4.99 -27.77 15.87
N ALA A 2 -5.19 -28.06 17.16
CA ALA A 2 -5.40 -29.41 17.67
C ALA A 2 -6.52 -30.20 16.95
N GLU A 3 -7.68 -29.59 16.67
CA GLU A 3 -8.81 -30.26 16.01
C GLU A 3 -8.49 -30.74 14.59
N LEU A 4 -7.76 -29.95 13.79
CA LEU A 4 -7.38 -30.34 12.44
C LEU A 4 -6.43 -31.55 12.45
N VAL A 5 -5.55 -31.65 13.44
CA VAL A 5 -4.63 -32.78 13.61
C VAL A 5 -5.42 -34.06 13.90
N LEU A 6 -6.37 -33.99 14.83
CA LEU A 6 -7.25 -35.13 15.14
C LEU A 6 -8.05 -35.59 13.91
N LEU A 7 -8.61 -34.66 13.12
CA LEU A 7 -9.32 -34.98 11.89
C LEU A 7 -8.42 -35.60 10.81
N ARG A 8 -7.12 -35.25 10.78
CA ARG A 8 -6.14 -35.86 9.87
C ARG A 8 -5.82 -37.30 10.25
N VAL A 9 -5.63 -37.60 11.55
CA VAL A 9 -5.47 -38.98 12.03
C VAL A 9 -6.70 -39.81 11.70
N ALA A 10 -7.89 -39.27 11.98
CA ALA A 10 -9.16 -39.93 11.66
C ALA A 10 -9.33 -40.23 10.16
N LYS A 11 -8.77 -39.39 9.27
CA LYS A 11 -8.77 -39.67 7.83
C LYS A 11 -7.90 -40.89 7.48
N VAL A 12 -6.73 -41.01 8.11
CA VAL A 12 -5.79 -42.12 7.86
C VAL A 12 -6.38 -43.44 8.37
N THR A 13 -7.10 -43.43 9.48
CA THR A 13 -7.72 -44.62 10.07
C THR A 13 -9.09 -44.96 9.47
N GLY A 14 -9.45 -44.44 8.29
CA GLY A 14 -10.73 -44.76 7.62
C GLY A 14 -11.98 -44.19 8.31
N GLY A 15 -11.89 -43.02 8.94
CA GLY A 15 -12.98 -42.41 9.70
C GLY A 15 -14.21 -41.99 8.89
N ALA A 16 -15.35 -41.89 9.58
CA ALA A 16 -16.66 -41.55 9.01
C ALA A 16 -16.67 -40.30 8.11
N PRO A 17 -17.49 -40.28 7.04
CA PRO A 17 -17.54 -39.18 6.06
C PRO A 17 -17.85 -37.82 6.67
N ASN A 18 -18.65 -37.78 7.74
CA ASN A 18 -18.96 -36.54 8.47
C ASN A 18 -17.71 -35.85 9.03
N LYS A 19 -16.67 -36.61 9.42
CA LYS A 19 -15.39 -36.06 9.90
C LYS A 19 -14.56 -35.48 8.75
N LEU A 20 -14.66 -36.07 7.55
CA LEU A 20 -13.96 -35.59 6.36
C LEU A 20 -14.54 -34.26 5.85
N SER A 21 -15.86 -34.12 5.85
CA SER A 21 -16.54 -32.86 5.48
C SER A 21 -16.16 -31.70 6.42
N LYS A 22 -16.05 -31.97 7.73
CA LYS A 22 -15.61 -30.98 8.73
C LYS A 22 -14.19 -30.45 8.48
N MET A 23 -13.31 -31.24 7.86
CA MET A 23 -11.93 -30.84 7.60
C MET A 23 -11.80 -29.61 6.68
N HIS A 24 -12.72 -29.45 5.72
CA HIS A 24 -12.74 -28.27 4.85
C HIS A 24 -13.13 -27.01 5.62
N VAL A 25 -14.17 -27.13 6.44
CA VAL A 25 -14.70 -26.04 7.27
C VAL A 25 -13.63 -25.56 8.24
N VAL A 26 -13.01 -26.47 8.99
CA VAL A 26 -11.95 -26.14 9.97
C VAL A 26 -10.75 -25.46 9.30
N ARG A 27 -10.35 -25.90 8.10
CA ARG A 27 -9.26 -25.25 7.34
C ARG A 27 -9.59 -23.82 6.95
N LYS A 28 -10.82 -23.58 6.48
CA LYS A 28 -11.29 -22.23 6.15
C LYS A 28 -11.34 -21.33 7.39
N SER A 29 -11.87 -21.82 8.51
CA SER A 29 -11.92 -21.06 9.77
C SER A 29 -10.52 -20.71 10.27
N ILE A 30 -9.56 -21.64 10.19
CA ILE A 30 -8.15 -21.36 10.53
C ILE A 30 -7.60 -20.24 9.63
N ALA A 31 -7.80 -20.33 8.32
CA ALA A 31 -7.32 -19.31 7.38
C ALA A 31 -7.94 -17.93 7.65
N GLN A 32 -9.22 -17.87 7.99
CA GLN A 32 -9.91 -16.64 8.37
C GLN A 32 -9.30 -16.01 9.62
N VAL A 33 -9.10 -16.79 10.69
CA VAL A 33 -8.49 -16.30 11.94
C VAL A 33 -7.06 -15.80 11.69
N LEU A 34 -6.24 -16.55 10.95
CA LEU A 34 -4.88 -16.13 10.59
C LEU A 34 -4.86 -14.85 9.74
N THR A 35 -5.86 -14.69 8.87
CA THR A 35 -6.02 -13.48 8.06
C THR A 35 -6.30 -12.27 8.94
N VAL A 36 -7.23 -12.37 9.89
CA VAL A 36 -7.55 -11.29 10.84
C VAL A 36 -6.33 -10.93 11.70
N ILE A 37 -5.62 -11.93 12.22
CA ILE A 37 -4.38 -11.71 12.99
C ILE A 37 -3.35 -10.96 12.13
N SER A 38 -3.12 -11.43 10.90
CA SER A 38 -2.16 -10.82 9.97
C SER A 38 -2.54 -9.38 9.59
N GLN A 39 -3.84 -9.11 9.43
CA GLN A 39 -4.35 -7.77 9.16
C GLN A 39 -4.08 -6.84 10.34
N LYS A 40 -4.44 -7.24 11.57
CA LYS A 40 -4.21 -6.45 12.79
C LYS A 40 -2.72 -6.18 13.03
N GLN A 41 -1.87 -7.20 12.87
CA GLN A 41 -0.41 -7.06 12.99
C GLN A 41 0.14 -6.06 11.97
N LYS A 42 -0.28 -6.14 10.70
CA LYS A 42 0.15 -5.18 9.67
C LYS A 42 -0.33 -3.76 9.95
N LEU A 43 -1.53 -3.58 10.47
CA LEU A 43 -2.06 -2.26 10.84
C LEU A 43 -1.25 -1.63 11.98
N ALA A 44 -1.03 -2.37 13.06
CA ALA A 44 -0.19 -1.92 14.18
C ALA A 44 1.23 -1.54 13.72
N LEU A 45 1.83 -2.34 12.83
CA LEU A 45 3.12 -2.01 12.23
C LEU A 45 3.08 -0.75 11.35
N ARG A 46 2.00 -0.52 10.59
CA ARG A 46 1.87 0.70 9.77
C ARG A 46 1.76 1.94 10.65
N GLU A 47 1.04 1.87 11.76
CA GLU A 47 0.91 2.95 12.74
C GLU A 47 2.27 3.26 13.39
N ALA A 48 2.98 2.24 13.86
CA ALA A 48 4.29 2.40 14.51
C ALA A 48 5.40 2.96 13.60
N TYR A 49 5.24 2.86 12.27
CA TYR A 49 6.21 3.32 11.27
C TYR A 49 5.72 4.51 10.43
N LYS A 50 4.56 5.10 10.72
CA LYS A 50 3.93 6.15 9.88
C LYS A 50 4.81 7.39 9.68
N SER A 51 5.56 7.80 10.70
CA SER A 51 6.41 9.00 10.70
C SER A 51 7.91 8.70 10.56
N LYS A 52 8.28 7.43 10.46
CA LYS A 52 9.70 7.04 10.41
C LYS A 52 10.23 7.14 8.98
N LYS A 53 11.40 7.75 8.80
CA LYS A 53 12.08 7.87 7.50
C LYS A 53 12.33 6.51 6.85
N PHE A 54 12.68 5.50 7.65
CA PHE A 54 13.00 4.17 7.17
C PHE A 54 11.90 3.18 7.56
N SER A 55 11.25 2.62 6.55
CA SER A 55 10.32 1.51 6.69
C SER A 55 10.89 0.24 6.06
N SER A 56 10.50 -0.91 6.62
CA SER A 56 10.86 -2.22 6.08
C SER A 56 10.31 -2.42 4.66
N LEU A 57 10.94 -3.28 3.87
CA LEU A 57 10.60 -3.50 2.46
C LEU A 57 9.14 -3.96 2.26
N GLY A 58 8.58 -4.72 3.22
CA GLY A 58 7.22 -5.24 3.15
C GLY A 58 6.12 -4.20 3.39
N LEU A 59 6.40 -3.11 4.12
CA LEU A 59 5.42 -2.04 4.38
C LEU A 59 5.38 -0.98 3.26
N ARG A 60 6.42 -0.94 2.42
CA ARG A 60 6.54 0.03 1.32
C ARG A 60 5.45 -0.19 0.26
N PRO A 61 4.99 0.88 -0.40
CA PRO A 61 4.04 0.75 -1.49
C PRO A 61 4.64 -0.06 -2.64
N LYS A 62 3.89 -1.06 -3.14
CA LYS A 62 4.29 -1.85 -4.29
C LYS A 62 4.00 -1.05 -5.57
N LYS A 63 5.04 -0.46 -6.15
CA LYS A 63 5.01 0.24 -7.45
C LYS A 63 6.05 -0.37 -8.38
N THR A 64 5.98 -0.05 -9.68
CA THR A 64 7.00 -0.49 -10.64
C THR A 64 8.37 0.10 -10.29
N ARG A 65 9.44 -0.57 -10.73
CA ARG A 65 10.82 -0.12 -10.48
C ARG A 65 11.07 1.28 -11.06
N ALA A 66 10.56 1.55 -12.28
CA ALA A 66 10.65 2.86 -12.91
C ALA A 66 10.00 3.97 -12.05
N ILE A 67 8.79 3.74 -11.54
CA ILE A 67 8.08 4.70 -10.68
C ILE A 67 8.81 4.95 -9.36
N ARG A 68 9.54 3.96 -8.81
CA ARG A 68 10.33 4.15 -7.59
C ARG A 68 11.63 4.92 -7.83
N ARG A 69 12.16 4.92 -9.05
CA ARG A 69 13.44 5.55 -9.41
C ARG A 69 13.29 6.96 -9.98
N ARG A 70 12.12 7.33 -10.51
CA ARG A 70 11.86 8.69 -11.01
C ARG A 70 11.96 9.74 -9.91
N LEU A 71 12.17 10.99 -10.32
CA LEU A 71 12.16 12.16 -9.44
C LEU A 71 10.81 12.34 -8.73
N THR A 72 10.84 12.93 -7.55
CA THR A 72 9.61 13.37 -6.87
C THR A 72 8.98 14.53 -7.63
N LYS A 73 7.65 14.70 -7.51
CA LYS A 73 6.93 15.81 -8.16
C LYS A 73 7.52 17.17 -7.79
N HIS A 74 7.90 17.33 -6.52
CA HIS A 74 8.55 18.54 -6.03
C HIS A 74 9.88 18.78 -6.76
N GLN A 75 10.77 17.78 -6.80
CA GLN A 75 12.05 17.88 -7.52
C GLN A 75 11.86 18.20 -9.01
N ALA A 76 10.89 17.56 -9.66
CA ALA A 76 10.60 17.83 -11.07
C ALA A 76 10.04 19.24 -11.30
N SER A 77 9.37 19.84 -10.32
CA SER A 77 8.84 21.21 -10.39
C SER A 77 9.85 22.30 -9.98
N LEU A 78 11.02 21.92 -9.44
CA LEU A 78 12.01 22.89 -9.01
C LEU A 78 12.58 23.65 -10.22
N LYS A 79 12.23 24.92 -10.31
CA LYS A 79 12.82 25.88 -11.25
C LYS A 79 13.94 26.66 -10.57
N THR A 80 14.96 27.01 -11.34
CA THR A 80 16.03 27.90 -10.89
C THR A 80 15.51 29.31 -10.63
N GLU A 81 16.18 30.08 -9.78
CA GLU A 81 15.80 31.47 -9.49
C GLU A 81 15.77 32.35 -10.74
N ARG A 82 16.70 32.12 -11.68
CA ARG A 82 16.73 32.82 -12.97
C ARG A 82 15.47 32.53 -13.80
N GLU A 83 15.06 31.26 -13.85
CA GLU A 83 13.88 30.85 -14.59
C GLU A 83 12.59 31.36 -13.92
N ARG A 84 12.51 31.35 -12.59
CA ARG A 84 11.39 31.95 -11.83
C ARG A 84 11.22 33.44 -12.14
N ARG A 85 12.33 34.20 -12.13
CA ARG A 85 12.30 35.64 -12.46
C ARG A 85 11.82 35.89 -13.89
N ARG A 86 12.30 35.10 -14.86
CA ARG A 86 11.85 35.20 -16.26
C ARG A 86 10.37 34.89 -16.40
N VAL A 87 9.92 33.78 -15.83
CA VAL A 87 8.52 33.37 -15.87
C VAL A 87 7.60 34.41 -15.22
N LYS A 88 8.00 34.98 -14.06
CA LYS A 88 7.25 36.06 -13.39
C LYS A 88 7.13 37.30 -14.28
N CYS A 89 8.20 37.67 -14.98
CA CYS A 89 8.18 38.81 -15.90
C CYS A 89 7.19 38.57 -17.05
N ILE A 90 7.22 37.39 -17.67
CA ILE A 90 6.32 37.03 -18.77
C ILE A 90 4.84 37.12 -18.33
N TYR A 91 4.49 36.56 -17.17
CA TYR A 91 3.12 36.66 -16.65
C TYR A 91 2.69 38.09 -16.30
N GLN A 92 3.62 38.93 -15.86
CA GLN A 92 3.32 40.34 -15.60
C GLN A 92 3.01 41.09 -16.91
N LEU A 93 3.75 40.79 -17.98
CA LEU A 93 3.52 41.39 -19.30
C LEU A 93 2.20 40.93 -19.91
N GLU A 94 1.90 39.63 -19.86
CA GLU A 94 0.62 39.08 -20.34
C GLU A 94 -0.59 39.65 -19.58
N SER A 95 -0.49 39.78 -18.25
CA SER A 95 -1.58 40.36 -17.45
C SER A 95 -1.79 41.85 -17.72
N THR A 96 -0.71 42.62 -17.92
CA THR A 96 -0.83 44.03 -18.33
C THR A 96 -1.44 44.18 -19.73
N LEU A 97 -1.07 43.34 -20.69
CA LEU A 97 -1.62 43.39 -22.05
C LEU A 97 -3.10 43.02 -22.09
N LEU A 98 -3.52 41.98 -21.37
CA LEU A 98 -4.93 41.63 -21.26
C LEU A 98 -5.74 42.72 -20.55
N GLY A 99 -5.19 43.36 -19.52
CA GLY A 99 -5.83 44.50 -18.85
C GLY A 99 -6.01 45.72 -19.76
N VAL A 100 -5.08 45.97 -20.68
CA VAL A 100 -5.15 47.06 -21.68
C VAL A 100 -6.12 46.73 -22.82
N ILE A 101 -6.31 45.45 -23.18
CA ILE A 101 -7.24 45.02 -24.23
C ILE A 101 -8.69 44.98 -23.74
N PHE A 102 -8.91 44.75 -22.44
CA PHE A 102 -10.24 44.70 -21.81
C PHE A 102 -10.65 45.97 -21.05
N SER A 103 -9.85 47.05 -21.13
CA SER A 103 -10.21 48.41 -20.68
C SER A 103 -10.48 49.29 -21.89
#